data_AF-A0A1Y4R4M5-F1
#
_entry.id   AF-A0A1Y4R4M5-F1
#
_cell.length_a   1.000
_cell.length_b   1.000
_cell.length_c   1.000
_cell.angle_alpha   90.00
_cell.angle_beta   90.00
_cell.angle_gamma   90.00
#
_symmetry.space_group_name_H-M   'P 1'
#
loop_
_entity.id
_entity.type
_entity.pdbx_description
1 polymer ?
#
loop_
_entity_poly.entity_id
_entity_poly.type
_entity_poly.pdbx_seq_one_letter_code
_entity_poly.pdbx_strand_id
1 'polypeptide(L)'
;MNKELELLAKQYIEFEGKEVPERLLENYIIDADKSVRWNREEVKKHNENRKAIILENKKQKNQLYEAWKQKVLEEIMKEGFTTKQAEHIYDFAYDEAGCIGDSTLVGIYDAVTYVVQFLNELKEG
;
A
#
# COMPACT_ATOMS: atom_id res chain seq x y z
N MET A 1 11.64 -0.92 -14.32
CA MET A 1 10.44 -0.13 -13.98
C MET A 1 10.65 1.32 -14.42
N ASN A 2 9.59 2.08 -14.76
CA ASN A 2 9.71 3.51 -15.07
C ASN A 2 9.93 4.32 -13.76
N LYS A 3 10.69 5.43 -13.83
CA LYS A 3 10.95 6.36 -12.72
C LYS A 3 9.69 6.82 -11.97
N GLU A 4 8.57 6.99 -12.67
CA GLU A 4 7.31 7.38 -12.02
C GLU A 4 6.77 6.27 -11.11
N LEU A 5 6.78 5.02 -11.58
CA LEU A 5 6.40 3.83 -10.79
C LEU A 5 7.38 3.59 -9.63
N GLU A 6 8.68 3.79 -9.84
CA GLU A 6 9.70 3.73 -8.78
C GLU A 6 9.45 4.78 -7.69
N LEU A 7 9.10 6.00 -8.06
CA LEU A 7 8.78 7.06 -7.12
C LEU A 7 7.53 6.72 -6.30
N LEU A 8 6.46 6.26 -6.94
CA LEU A 8 5.22 5.85 -6.27
C LEU A 8 5.46 4.66 -5.33
N ALA A 9 6.25 3.67 -5.76
CA ALA A 9 6.61 2.53 -4.93
C ALA A 9 7.42 2.95 -3.70
N LYS A 10 8.38 3.87 -3.88
CA LYS A 10 9.16 4.42 -2.77
C LYS A 10 8.28 5.20 -1.78
N GLN A 11 7.40 6.06 -2.28
CA GLN A 11 6.45 6.80 -1.45
C GLN A 11 5.53 5.86 -0.67
N TYR A 12 5.07 4.77 -1.30
CA TYR A 12 4.25 3.76 -0.64
C TYR A 12 5.01 3.08 0.52
N ILE A 13 6.27 2.69 0.32
CA ILE A 13 7.11 2.06 1.35
C ILE A 13 7.42 3.03 2.50
N GLU A 14 7.81 4.27 2.18
CA GLU A 14 8.04 5.31 3.20
C GLU A 14 6.79 5.53 4.05
N PHE A 15 5.62 5.45 3.42
CA PHE A 15 4.34 5.58 4.09
C PHE A 15 4.02 4.38 5.00
N GLU A 16 4.27 3.17 4.52
CA GLU A 16 4.06 1.93 5.29
C GLU A 16 4.91 1.86 6.56
N GLY A 17 6.12 2.45 6.52
CA GLY A 17 7.01 2.57 7.67
C GLY A 17 6.67 3.71 8.64
N LYS A 18 5.61 4.49 8.41
CA LYS A 18 5.31 5.66 9.24
C LYS A 18 4.78 5.25 10.61
N GLU A 19 5.51 5.64 11.66
CA GLU A 19 5.10 5.37 13.04
C GLU A 19 3.75 5.99 13.38
N VAL A 20 2.98 5.26 14.19
CA VAL A 20 1.71 5.70 14.74
C VAL A 20 1.84 5.74 16.26
N PRO A 21 1.27 6.75 16.93
CA PRO A 21 1.32 6.83 18.39
C PRO A 21 0.87 5.53 19.04
N GLU A 22 1.52 5.14 20.14
CA GLU A 22 1.11 3.96 20.88
C GLU A 22 -0.30 4.13 21.45
N ARG A 23 -0.99 3.00 21.64
CA ARG A 23 -2.28 2.99 22.32
C ARG A 23 -2.03 3.11 23.82
N LEU A 24 -2.62 4.12 24.46
CA LEU A 24 -2.57 4.24 25.91
C LEU A 24 -3.64 3.34 26.55
N LEU A 25 -3.27 2.67 27.65
CA LEU A 25 -4.20 1.92 28.48
C LEU A 25 -5.16 2.88 29.20
N GLU A 26 -6.38 2.42 29.51
CA GLU A 26 -7.42 3.26 30.11
C GLU A 26 -7.02 3.89 31.45
N ASN A 27 -6.16 3.22 32.20
CA ASN A 27 -5.62 3.66 33.48
C ASN A 27 -4.22 4.33 33.38
N TYR A 28 -3.77 4.66 32.17
CA TYR A 28 -2.50 5.34 31.97
C TYR A 28 -2.53 6.74 32.58
N ILE A 29 -1.47 7.11 33.32
CA ILE A 29 -1.31 8.43 33.92
C ILE A 29 -0.44 9.26 32.99
N ILE A 30 -1.06 10.24 32.33
CA ILE A 30 -0.39 11.19 31.44
C ILE A 30 0.32 12.26 32.27
N ASP A 31 -0.36 12.75 33.30
CA ASP A 31 0.15 13.77 34.22
C ASP A 31 -0.29 13.45 35.65
N ALA A 32 0.69 13.22 36.52
CA ALA A 32 0.47 12.85 37.91
C ALA A 32 -0.11 14.01 38.76
N ASP A 33 0.06 15.26 38.33
CA ASP A 33 -0.45 16.45 39.03
C ASP A 33 -1.91 16.74 38.65
N LYS A 34 -2.46 16.03 37.67
CA LYS A 34 -3.84 16.20 37.20
C LYS A 34 -4.78 15.19 37.82
N SER A 35 -6.07 15.55 37.87
CA SER A 35 -7.11 14.67 38.38
C SER A 35 -7.24 13.36 37.57
N VAL A 36 -7.73 12.29 38.22
CA VAL A 36 -8.04 11.01 37.57
C VAL A 36 -9.00 11.18 36.39
N ARG A 37 -10.02 12.03 36.54
CA ARG A 37 -10.98 12.31 35.46
C ARG A 37 -10.28 12.95 34.26
N TRP A 38 -9.42 13.93 34.51
CA TRP A 38 -8.66 14.59 33.45
C TRP A 38 -7.75 13.59 32.71
N ASN A 39 -7.02 12.74 33.43
CA ASN A 39 -6.18 11.70 32.81
C ASN A 39 -7.00 10.74 31.93
N ARG A 40 -8.17 10.29 32.39
CA ARG A 40 -9.09 9.44 31.59
C ARG A 40 -9.56 10.13 30.31
N GLU A 41 -9.93 11.40 30.39
CA GLU A 41 -10.37 12.19 29.23
C GLU A 41 -9.24 12.36 28.21
N GLU A 42 -8.02 12.64 28.66
CA GLU A 42 -6.86 12.80 27.78
C GLU A 42 -6.41 11.46 27.16
N VAL A 43 -6.45 10.35 27.90
CA VAL A 43 -6.23 9.00 27.34
C VAL A 43 -7.25 8.68 26.25
N LYS A 44 -8.53 9.04 26.46
CA LYS A 44 -9.57 8.86 25.45
C LYS A 44 -9.28 9.70 24.21
N LYS A 45 -8.99 10.99 24.36
CA LYS A 45 -8.63 11.90 23.25
C LYS A 45 -7.41 11.41 22.48
N HIS A 46 -6.36 10.99 23.18
CA HIS A 46 -5.15 10.42 22.56
C HIS A 46 -5.49 9.20 21.71
N ASN A 47 -6.26 8.26 22.24
CA ASN A 47 -6.64 7.04 21.53
C ASN A 47 -7.58 7.32 20.35
N GLU A 48 -8.45 8.33 20.43
CA GLU A 48 -9.28 8.80 19.32
C GLU A 48 -8.42 9.45 18.23
N ASN A 49 -7.48 10.32 18.59
CA ASN A 49 -6.51 10.93 17.67
C ASN A 49 -5.67 9.85 16.98
N ARG A 50 -5.20 8.85 17.71
CA ARG A 50 -4.49 7.69 17.16
C ARG A 50 -5.31 6.99 16.08
N LYS A 51 -6.60 6.73 16.34
CA LYS A 51 -7.49 6.10 15.34
C LYS A 51 -7.63 6.97 14.10
N ALA A 52 -7.77 8.29 14.26
CA ALA A 52 -7.85 9.23 13.14
C ALA A 52 -6.56 9.20 12.29
N ILE A 53 -5.39 9.18 12.93
CA ILE A 53 -4.09 9.06 12.24
C ILE A 53 -4.00 7.74 11.48
N ILE A 54 -4.38 6.61 12.08
CA ILE A 54 -4.37 5.30 11.39
C ILE A 54 -5.28 5.32 10.15
N LEU A 55 -6.47 5.92 10.27
CA LEU A 55 -7.42 5.98 9.17
C LEU A 55 -6.91 6.86 8.03
N GLU A 56 -6.41 8.05 8.34
CA GLU A 56 -5.82 8.96 7.35
C GLU A 56 -4.59 8.32 6.71
N ASN A 57 -3.78 7.62 7.51
CA ASN A 57 -2.63 6.90 6.99
C ASN A 57 -3.05 5.80 6.00
N LYS A 58 -4.02 4.96 6.37
CA LYS A 58 -4.55 3.93 5.46
C LYS A 58 -5.08 4.54 4.17
N LYS A 59 -5.76 5.69 4.24
CA LYS A 59 -6.29 6.40 3.07
C LYS A 59 -5.16 6.85 2.13
N GLN A 60 -4.13 7.50 2.65
CA GLN A 60 -2.97 7.96 1.87
C GLN A 60 -2.22 6.77 1.25
N LYS A 61 -2.02 5.70 2.02
CA LYS A 61 -1.41 4.45 1.51
C LYS A 61 -2.19 3.87 0.34
N ASN A 62 -3.51 3.77 0.47
CA ASN A 62 -4.36 3.26 -0.60
C ASN A 62 -4.32 4.16 -1.84
N GLN A 63 -4.28 5.49 -1.68
CA GLN A 63 -4.16 6.40 -2.81
C GLN A 63 -2.86 6.19 -3.60
N LEU A 64 -1.73 5.99 -2.90
CA LEU A 64 -0.44 5.70 -3.53
C LEU A 64 -0.48 4.35 -4.25
N TYR A 65 -1.06 3.32 -3.63
CA TYR A 65 -1.21 2.00 -4.25
C TYR A 65 -2.07 2.05 -5.51
N GLU A 66 -3.23 2.69 -5.47
CA GLU A 66 -4.13 2.78 -6.64
C GLU A 66 -3.49 3.59 -7.77
N ALA A 67 -2.79 4.68 -7.45
CA ALA A 67 -2.04 5.45 -8.45
C ALA A 67 -0.93 4.61 -9.11
N TRP A 68 -0.22 3.81 -8.30
CA TRP A 68 0.79 2.88 -8.79
C TRP A 68 0.18 1.78 -9.66
N LYS A 69 -0.88 1.11 -9.19
CA LYS A 69 -1.60 0.06 -9.93
C LYS A 69 -2.10 0.58 -11.28
N GLN A 70 -2.71 1.77 -11.29
CA GLN A 70 -3.20 2.38 -12.53
C GLN A 70 -2.08 2.57 -13.56
N LYS A 71 -0.90 3.00 -13.11
CA LYS A 71 0.27 3.15 -13.97
C LYS A 71 0.79 1.81 -14.49
N VAL A 72 0.76 0.76 -13.68
CA VAL A 72 1.12 -0.60 -14.14
C VAL A 72 0.15 -1.07 -15.22
N LEU A 73 -1.16 -0.88 -15.02
CA LEU A 73 -2.17 -1.22 -16.02
C LEU A 73 -1.95 -0.46 -17.34
N GLU A 74 -1.60 0.83 -17.27
CA GLU A 74 -1.24 1.63 -18.45
C GLU A 74 -0.02 1.06 -19.20
N GLU A 75 1.02 0.61 -18.48
CA GLU A 75 2.18 -0.05 -19.11
C GLU A 75 1.78 -1.37 -19.78
N ILE A 76 0.95 -2.20 -19.14
CA ILE A 76 0.45 -3.46 -19.76
C ILE A 76 -0.35 -3.14 -21.03
N MET A 77 -1.19 -2.10 -21.01
CA MET A 77 -2.00 -1.72 -22.18
C MET A 77 -1.16 -1.22 -23.37
N LYS A 78 0.03 -0.65 -23.14
CA LYS A 78 0.95 -0.25 -24.22
C LYS A 78 1.47 -1.44 -25.03
N GLU A 79 1.47 -2.63 -24.45
CA GLU A 79 1.85 -3.89 -25.11
C GLU A 79 0.71 -4.48 -25.96
N GLY A 80 -0.36 -3.70 -26.19
CA GLY A 80 -1.48 -4.06 -27.07
C GLY A 80 -2.58 -4.88 -26.39
N PHE A 81 -2.57 -5.01 -25.07
CA PHE A 81 -3.63 -5.66 -24.32
C PHE A 81 -4.81 -4.70 -24.05
N THR A 82 -6.02 -5.23 -24.09
CA THR A 82 -7.23 -4.49 -23.67
C THR A 82 -7.20 -4.23 -22.16
N THR A 83 -8.00 -3.25 -21.69
CA THR A 83 -8.13 -2.96 -20.26
C THR A 83 -8.46 -4.21 -19.43
N LYS A 84 -9.41 -5.02 -19.89
CA LYS A 84 -9.79 -6.25 -19.19
C LYS A 84 -8.64 -7.27 -19.14
N GLN A 85 -7.87 -7.40 -20.22
CA GLN A 85 -6.69 -8.27 -20.22
C GLN A 85 -5.61 -7.74 -19.28
N ALA A 86 -5.39 -6.42 -19.25
CA ALA A 86 -4.43 -5.80 -18.34
C ALA A 86 -4.80 -6.04 -16.87
N GLU A 87 -6.08 -5.92 -16.52
CA GLU A 87 -6.58 -6.26 -15.18
C GLU A 87 -6.33 -7.74 -14.83
N HIS A 88 -6.65 -8.67 -15.73
CA HIS A 88 -6.39 -10.09 -15.50
C HIS A 88 -4.90 -10.43 -15.38
N ILE A 89 -4.05 -9.81 -16.19
CA ILE A 89 -2.58 -9.97 -16.11
C ILE A 89 -2.08 -9.46 -14.75
N TYR A 90 -2.54 -8.28 -14.34
CA TYR A 90 -2.18 -7.70 -13.06
C TYR A 90 -2.62 -8.58 -11.90
N ASP A 91 -3.88 -9.02 -11.88
CA ASP A 91 -4.43 -9.83 -10.79
C ASP A 91 -3.68 -11.16 -10.67
N PHE A 92 -3.36 -11.81 -11.81
CA PHE A 92 -2.54 -13.02 -11.83
C PHE A 92 -1.13 -12.77 -11.28
N ALA A 93 -0.46 -11.71 -11.75
CA ALA A 93 0.89 -11.37 -11.29
C ALA A 93 0.93 -11.00 -9.80
N TYR A 94 -0.12 -10.34 -9.30
CA TYR A 94 -0.28 -10.01 -7.88
C TYR A 94 -0.37 -11.28 -7.03
N ASP A 95 -1.20 -12.24 -7.45
CA ASP A 95 -1.35 -13.52 -6.75
C ASP A 95 -0.06 -14.35 -6.80
N GLU A 96 0.65 -14.35 -7.94
CA GLU A 96 1.93 -15.04 -8.10
C GLU A 96 3.03 -14.45 -7.22
N ALA A 97 3.16 -13.12 -7.21
CA ALA A 97 4.09 -12.40 -6.33
C ALA A 97 3.83 -12.71 -4.84
N GLY A 98 2.55 -12.85 -4.46
CA GLY A 98 2.14 -13.34 -3.15
C GLY A 98 2.60 -14.78 -2.86
N CYS A 99 2.46 -15.68 -3.83
CA CYS A 99 2.86 -17.09 -3.70
C CYS A 99 4.38 -17.26 -3.53
N ILE A 100 5.19 -16.47 -4.22
CA ILE A 100 6.66 -16.53 -4.16
C ILE A 100 7.26 -15.74 -2.99
N GLY A 101 6.41 -15.05 -2.21
CA GLY A 101 6.81 -14.31 -1.00
C GLY A 101 7.38 -12.91 -1.27
N ASP A 102 7.27 -12.39 -2.50
CA ASP A 102 7.67 -11.03 -2.85
C ASP A 102 6.44 -10.16 -3.15
N SER A 103 5.64 -9.93 -2.11
CA SER A 103 4.42 -9.11 -2.19
C SER A 103 4.70 -7.60 -2.25
N THR A 104 5.96 -7.21 -2.49
CA THR A 104 6.32 -5.80 -2.65
C THR A 104 5.78 -5.28 -3.98
N LEU A 105 5.60 -3.96 -4.10
CA LEU A 105 5.21 -3.36 -5.39
C LEU A 105 6.23 -3.67 -6.49
N VAL A 106 7.51 -3.80 -6.14
CA VAL A 106 8.56 -4.20 -7.09
C VAL A 106 8.37 -5.65 -7.52
N GLY A 107 8.18 -6.57 -6.58
CA GLY A 107 7.93 -7.99 -6.88
C GLY A 107 6.68 -8.21 -7.73
N ILE A 108 5.60 -7.48 -7.44
CA ILE A 108 4.38 -7.50 -8.27
C ILE A 108 4.68 -6.99 -9.69
N TYR A 109 5.46 -5.91 -9.84
CA TYR A 109 5.83 -5.38 -11.16
C TYR A 109 6.72 -6.33 -11.97
N ASP A 110 7.66 -6.99 -11.29
CA ASP A 110 8.52 -7.98 -11.93
C ASP A 110 7.70 -9.19 -12.40
N ALA A 111 6.74 -9.65 -11.60
CA ALA A 111 5.79 -10.68 -12.00
C ALA A 111 4.92 -10.24 -13.19
N VAL A 112 4.42 -8.99 -13.20
CA VAL A 112 3.68 -8.43 -14.35
C VAL A 112 4.55 -8.46 -15.60
N THR A 113 5.79 -8.00 -15.51
CA THR A 113 6.72 -7.95 -16.64
C THR A 113 6.97 -9.34 -17.22
N TYR A 114 7.19 -10.33 -16.34
CA TYR A 114 7.35 -11.72 -16.74
C TYR A 114 6.12 -12.27 -17.48
N VAL A 115 4.91 -12.04 -16.94
CA VAL A 115 3.67 -12.52 -17.54
C VAL A 115 3.42 -11.88 -18.91
N VAL A 116 3.64 -10.56 -19.02
CA VAL A 116 3.52 -9.82 -20.28
C VAL A 116 4.49 -10.38 -21.33
N GLN A 117 5.76 -10.58 -20.96
CA GLN A 117 6.77 -11.13 -21.85
C GLN A 117 6.37 -12.53 -22.33
N PHE A 118 5.99 -13.43 -21.41
CA PHE A 118 5.53 -14.78 -21.74
C PHE A 118 4.35 -14.77 -22.72
N LEU A 119 3.35 -13.93 -22.48
CA LEU A 119 2.19 -13.81 -23.36
C LEU A 119 2.55 -13.27 -24.75
N ASN A 120 3.53 -12.37 -24.85
CA ASN A 120 4.01 -11.86 -26.13
C ASN A 120 4.79 -12.92 -26.91
N GLU A 121 5.65 -13.70 -26.25
CA GLU A 121 6.35 -14.84 -26.87
C GLU A 121 5.37 -15.88 -27.45
N LEU A 122 4.25 -16.14 -26.76
CA LEU A 122 3.18 -17.02 -27.25
C LEU A 122 2.41 -16.46 -28.46
N LYS A 123 2.42 -15.14 -28.71
CA LYS A 123 1.79 -14.55 -29.89
C LYS A 123 2.68 -14.61 -31.13
N GLU A 124 4.00 -14.65 -30.92
CA GLU A 124 5.00 -14.63 -31.99
C GLU A 124 5.38 -16.03 -32.50
N GLY A 125 5.18 -17.08 -31.68
CA GLY A 125 5.39 -18.48 -32.04
C GLY A 125 4.16 -19.16 -32.66
#